data_AF-S7SZ09-F1
#
_entry.id   AF-S7SZ09-F1
#
_cell.length_a   1.000
_cell.length_b   1.000
_cell.length_c   1.000
_cell.angle_alpha   90.00
_cell.angle_beta   90.00
_cell.angle_gamma   90.00
#
_symmetry.space_group_name_H-M   'P 1'
#
loop_
_entity.id
_entity.type
_entity.pdbx_description
1 polymer ?
#
loop_
_entity_poly.entity_id
_entity_poly.type
_entity_poly.pdbx_seq_one_letter_code
_entity_poly.pdbx_strand_id
1 'polypeptide(L)'
;MLRFSILVEHWDLYMQGFGHTIKASVLALIGSLALGTIIAIFRIAPIRPLNWVGTAYVEFIRNIPLVLIVFVFFYGLARRRHPV
;
A
#
# COMPACT_ATOMS: atom_id res chain seq x y z
N MET A 1 -37.60 0.66 -5.21
CA MET A 1 -37.12 0.44 -6.59
C MET A 1 -35.67 0.91 -6.69
N LEU A 2 -34.76 0.08 -7.21
CA LEU A 2 -33.35 0.45 -7.44
C LEU A 2 -33.27 1.50 -8.57
N ARG A 3 -32.50 2.58 -8.37
CA ARG A 3 -32.33 3.67 -9.36
C ARG A 3 -30.98 3.55 -10.06
N PHE A 4 -30.96 2.89 -11.22
CA PHE A 4 -29.74 2.70 -12.00
C PHE A 4 -29.27 3.96 -12.76
N SER A 5 -30.12 4.99 -12.86
CA SER A 5 -29.77 6.27 -13.50
C SER A 5 -28.56 6.95 -12.86
N ILE A 6 -28.36 6.76 -11.55
CA ILE A 6 -27.25 7.35 -10.78
C ILE A 6 -25.90 6.93 -11.34
N LEU A 7 -25.78 5.70 -11.86
CA LEU A 7 -24.52 5.19 -12.43
C LEU A 7 -24.13 5.94 -13.71
N VAL A 8 -25.11 6.27 -14.55
CA VAL A 8 -24.89 6.97 -15.81
C VAL A 8 -24.69 8.47 -15.57
N GLU A 9 -25.45 9.03 -14.63
CA GLU A 9 -25.41 10.46 -14.28
C GLU A 9 -24.06 10.86 -13.64
N HIS A 10 -23.42 9.95 -12.92
CA HIS A 10 -22.12 10.19 -12.27
C HIS A 10 -20.97 9.38 -12.89
N TRP A 11 -21.13 8.96 -14.15
CA TRP A 11 -20.16 8.11 -14.85
C TRP A 11 -18.73 8.68 -14.79
N ASP A 12 -18.59 9.99 -14.96
CA ASP A 12 -17.29 10.67 -14.91
C ASP A 12 -16.59 10.54 -13.55
N LEU A 13 -17.34 10.60 -12.44
CA LEU A 13 -16.78 10.43 -11.09
C LEU A 13 -16.27 9.01 -10.89
N TYR A 14 -17.01 8.00 -11.35
CA TYR A 14 -16.57 6.62 -11.28
C TYR A 14 -15.32 6.38 -12.13
N MET A 15 -15.27 6.95 -13.34
CA MET A 15 -14.11 6.83 -14.21
C MET A 15 -12.87 7.52 -13.64
N GLN A 16 -13.05 8.68 -13.01
CA GLN A 16 -11.99 9.37 -12.30
C GLN A 16 -11.47 8.54 -11.11
N GLY A 17 -12.36 8.00 -10.27
CA GLY A 17 -11.99 7.12 -9.16
C GLY A 17 -11.27 5.84 -9.61
N PHE A 18 -11.72 5.26 -10.73
CA PHE A 18 -11.06 4.13 -11.36
C PHE A 18 -9.64 4.49 -11.84
N GLY A 19 -9.49 5.65 -12.50
CA GLY A 19 -8.19 6.18 -12.90
C GLY A 19 -7.24 6.38 -11.72
N HIS A 20 -7.74 6.89 -10.58
CA HIS A 20 -6.96 7.01 -9.36
C HIS A 20 -6.51 5.65 -8.82
N THR A 21 -7.38 4.63 -8.83
CA THR A 21 -7.05 3.27 -8.41
C THR A 21 -5.94 2.68 -9.28
N ILE A 22 -6.04 2.81 -10.61
CA ILE A 22 -4.99 2.36 -11.53
C ILE A 22 -3.67 3.07 -11.22
N LYS A 23 -3.69 4.40 -11.14
CA LYS A 23 -2.49 5.20 -10.91
C LYS A 23 -1.80 4.80 -9.60
N ALA A 24 -2.56 4.69 -8.52
CA ALA A 24 -2.04 4.27 -7.22
C ALA A 24 -1.48 2.83 -7.27
N SER A 25 -2.19 1.91 -7.93
CA SER A 25 -1.77 0.51 -8.06
C SER A 25 -0.47 0.37 -8.85
N VAL A 26 -0.33 1.07 -9.97
CA VAL A 26 0.90 1.04 -10.79
C VAL A 26 2.09 1.59 -10.02
N LEU A 27 1.92 2.72 -9.34
CA LEU A 27 2.99 3.30 -8.52
C LEU A 27 3.39 2.38 -7.36
N ALA A 28 2.40 1.82 -6.66
CA ALA A 28 2.63 0.85 -5.58
C ALA A 28 3.29 -0.43 -6.09
N LEU A 29 2.91 -0.92 -7.28
CA LEU A 29 3.50 -2.11 -7.89
C LEU A 29 4.98 -1.88 -8.20
N ILE A 30 5.33 -0.79 -8.88
CA ILE A 30 6.72 -0.47 -9.20
C ILE A 30 7.56 -0.33 -7.93
N GLY A 31 7.07 0.42 -6.93
CA GLY A 31 7.77 0.61 -5.66
C GLY A 31 7.93 -0.68 -4.86
N SER A 32 6.86 -1.47 -4.75
CA SER A 32 6.89 -2.73 -4.00
C SER A 32 7.72 -3.80 -4.70
N LEU A 33 7.78 -3.82 -6.03
CA LEU A 33 8.64 -4.73 -6.78
C LEU A 33 10.12 -4.41 -6.54
N ALA A 34 10.50 -3.13 -6.62
CA ALA A 34 11.88 -2.71 -6.37
C ALA A 34 12.31 -3.04 -4.93
N LEU A 35 11.50 -2.62 -3.95
CA LEU A 35 11.78 -2.88 -2.54
C LEU A 35 11.75 -4.38 -2.22
N GLY A 36 10.74 -5.09 -2.70
CA GLY A 36 10.58 -6.53 -2.51
C GLY A 36 11.74 -7.33 -3.09
N THR A 37 12.29 -6.91 -4.23
CA THR A 37 13.48 -7.53 -4.83
C THR A 37 14.71 -7.36 -3.94
N ILE A 38 14.94 -6.16 -3.40
CA ILE A 38 16.07 -5.90 -2.48
C ILE A 38 15.96 -6.78 -1.24
N ILE A 39 14.78 -6.83 -0.63
CA ILE A 39 14.54 -7.65 0.56
C ILE A 39 14.65 -9.16 0.24
N ALA A 40 14.20 -9.59 -0.93
CA ALA A 40 14.34 -10.97 -1.37
C ALA A 40 15.82 -11.36 -1.50
N ILE A 41 16.67 -10.48 -2.05
CA ILE A 41 18.12 -10.68 -2.12
C ILE A 41 18.69 -10.85 -0.71
N PHE A 42 18.33 -9.97 0.23
CA PHE A 42 18.79 -10.09 1.62
C PHE A 42 18.42 -11.43 2.24
N ARG A 43 17.22 -11.93 1.95
CA ARG A 43 16.70 -13.19 2.47
C ARG A 43 17.39 -14.43 1.87
N ILE A 44 17.99 -14.35 0.70
CA ILE A 44 18.73 -15.48 0.08
C ILE A 44 20.24 -15.37 0.31
N ALA A 45 20.74 -14.22 0.77
CA ALA A 45 22.15 -13.99 0.99
C ALA A 45 22.74 -14.99 2.02
N PRO A 46 23.96 -15.51 1.78
CA PRO A 46 24.64 -16.41 2.72
C PRO A 46 25.12 -15.70 4.00
N ILE A 47 25.05 -14.37 4.02
CA ILE A 47 25.43 -13.52 5.14
C ILE A 47 24.30 -13.54 6.17
N ARG A 48 24.51 -14.25 7.29
CA ARG A 48 23.52 -14.45 8.36
C ARG A 48 22.80 -13.18 8.82
N PRO A 49 23.49 -12.05 9.10
CA PRO A 49 22.81 -10.80 9.45
C PRO A 49 21.83 -10.30 8.38
N LEU A 50 22.20 -10.40 7.11
CA LEU A 50 21.41 -9.89 5.99
C LEU A 50 20.15 -10.74 5.79
N ASN A 51 20.29 -12.07 5.89
CA ASN A 51 19.18 -13.01 5.89
C ASN A 51 18.20 -12.74 7.04
N TRP A 52 18.73 -12.47 8.24
CA TRP A 52 17.90 -12.20 9.41
C TRP A 52 17.11 -10.89 9.26
N VAL A 53 17.74 -9.82 8.77
CA VAL A 53 17.05 -8.55 8.48
C VAL A 53 15.94 -8.75 7.45
N GLY A 54 16.22 -9.47 6.36
CA GLY A 54 15.21 -9.77 5.34
C GLY A 54 14.04 -10.59 5.89
N THR A 55 14.33 -11.57 6.75
CA THR A 55 13.30 -12.40 7.40
C THR A 55 12.45 -11.59 8.36
N ALA A 56 13.07 -10.81 9.25
CA ALA A 56 12.37 -9.97 10.21
C ALA A 56 11.44 -8.96 9.53
N TYR A 57 11.90 -8.29 8.47
CA TYR A 57 11.08 -7.36 7.69
C TYR A 57 9.85 -8.05 7.09
N VAL A 58 10.05 -9.19 6.42
CA VAL A 58 8.96 -9.91 5.74
C VAL A 58 7.94 -10.45 6.74
N GLU A 59 8.40 -11.06 7.84
CA GLU A 59 7.51 -11.58 8.87
C GLU A 59 6.73 -10.45 9.56
N PHE A 60 7.39 -9.36 9.92
CA PHE A 60 6.72 -8.23 10.55
C PHE A 60 5.63 -7.63 9.66
N ILE A 61 5.96 -7.28 8.41
CA ILE A 61 5.02 -6.62 7.50
C ILE A 61 3.86 -7.54 7.11
N ARG A 62 4.11 -8.85 6.90
CA ARG A 62 3.04 -9.80 6.54
C ARG A 62 2.09 -10.12 7.67
N ASN A 63 2.52 -9.94 8.93
CA ASN A 63 1.69 -10.16 10.11
C ASN A 63 0.87 -8.93 10.52
N ILE A 64 1.13 -7.74 9.94
CA ILE A 64 0.33 -6.54 10.22
C ILE A 64 -0.84 -6.46 9.24
N PRO A 65 -2.10 -6.32 9.72
CA PRO A 65 -3.24 -6.08 8.87
C PRO A 65 -3.05 -4.81 8.02
N LEU A 66 -3.30 -4.89 6.72
CA LEU A 66 -3.13 -3.74 5.80
C LEU A 66 -3.91 -2.50 6.25
N VAL A 67 -5.12 -2.69 6.80
CA VAL A 67 -5.94 -1.61 7.35
C VAL A 67 -5.20 -0.86 8.46
N LEU A 68 -4.46 -1.58 9.33
CA LEU A 68 -3.65 -0.99 10.39
C LEU A 68 -2.49 -0.16 9.81
N ILE A 69 -1.83 -0.65 8.77
CA ILE A 69 -0.79 0.09 8.05
C ILE A 69 -1.37 1.39 7.50
N VAL A 70 -2.46 1.31 6.72
CA VAL A 70 -3.13 2.48 6.16
C VAL A 70 -3.55 3.45 7.26
N PHE A 71 -4.11 2.95 8.37
CA PHE A 71 -4.50 3.77 9.51
C PHE A 71 -3.32 4.52 10.14
N VAL A 72 -2.18 3.86 10.36
CA VAL A 72 -0.98 4.52 10.92
C VAL A 72 -0.43 5.59 9.97
N PHE A 73 -0.39 5.32 8.66
CA PHE A 73 0.06 6.31 7.69
C PHE A 73 -0.90 7.49 7.55
N PHE A 74 -2.22 7.25 7.58
CA PHE A 74 -3.22 8.31 7.48
C PHE A 74 -3.37 9.11 8.76
N TYR A 75 -3.51 8.45 9.93
CA TYR A 75 -3.81 9.14 11.19
C TYR A 75 -2.56 9.38 12.05
N GLY A 76 -1.63 8.43 12.08
CA GLY A 76 -0.40 8.53 12.87
C GLY A 76 0.57 9.59 12.36
N LEU A 77 0.70 9.73 11.04
CA LEU A 77 1.50 10.80 10.43
C LEU A 77 0.75 12.14 10.36
N ALA A 78 -0.56 12.14 10.09
CA ALA A 78 -1.33 13.37 9.95
C ALA A 78 -1.53 14.13 11.27
N ARG A 79 -1.50 13.45 12.43
CA ARG A 79 -1.60 14.12 13.74
C ARG A 79 -0.46 15.10 14.02
N ARG A 80 0.63 15.08 13.23
CA ARG A 80 1.70 16.09 13.31
C ARG A 80 1.39 17.39 12.55
N ARG A 81 0.31 17.48 11.76
CA ARG A 81 0.00 18.66 10.93
C ARG A 81 -1.14 19.56 11.40
N HIS A 82 -1.93 19.17 12.41
CA HIS A 82 -2.94 20.05 13.00
C HIS A 82 -2.97 19.92 14.54
N PRO A 83 -2.36 20.87 15.28
CA PRO A 83 -2.67 21.12 16.68
C PRO A 83 -3.84 22.12 16.75
N VAL A 84 -5.08 21.67 16.52
CA VAL A 84 -6.30 22.32 17.01
C VAL A 84 -7.37 21.26 17.21
#